data_AF-A0A7S0DX28-F1
#
_entry.id   AF-A0A7S0DX28-F1
#
_cell.length_a   1.000
_cell.length_b   1.000
_cell.length_c   1.000
_cell.angle_alpha   90.00
_cell.angle_beta   90.00
_cell.angle_gamma   90.00
#
_symmetry.space_group_name_H-M   'P 1'
#
loop_
_entity.id
_entity.type
_entity.pdbx_description
1 polymer ?
#
loop_
_entity_poly.entity_id
_entity_poly.type
_entity_poly.pdbx_seq_one_letter_code
_entity_poly.pdbx_strand_id
1 'polypeptide(L)'
;SMQALLASLSGHELLYGHCRAEQCTQLKRLLALQRLPFDAARPDHAQLLKDYWRACARQPWQGSTGEQWVALGFQGRDPATDFRGMGLLGLIQLLYLATHHGGSAV
;
A
#
# COMPACT_ATOMS: atom_id res chain seq x y z
N SER A 1 -12.61 22.76 -39.88
CA SER A 1 -13.71 22.15 -40.64
C SER A 1 -14.39 21.08 -39.78
N MET A 2 -15.60 20.64 -40.13
CA MET A 2 -16.32 19.59 -39.40
C MET A 2 -15.51 18.29 -39.23
N GLN A 3 -14.68 17.93 -40.21
CA GLN A 3 -13.76 16.77 -40.13
C GLN A 3 -12.70 16.91 -39.03
N ALA A 4 -12.17 18.10 -38.80
CA ALA A 4 -11.17 18.32 -37.75
C ALA A 4 -11.76 18.12 -36.34
N LEU A 5 -13.02 18.53 -36.13
CA LEU A 5 -13.74 18.31 -34.87
C LEU A 5 -14.01 16.83 -34.62
N LEU A 6 -14.44 16.09 -35.64
CA LEU A 6 -14.67 14.64 -35.53
C LEU A 6 -13.38 13.88 -35.20
N ALA A 7 -12.27 14.20 -35.88
CA ALA A 7 -10.97 13.60 -35.60
C ALA A 7 -10.50 13.90 -34.16
N SER A 8 -10.71 15.12 -33.66
CA SER A 8 -10.38 15.49 -32.29
C SER A 8 -11.21 14.73 -31.25
N LEU A 9 -12.51 14.55 -31.49
CA LEU A 9 -13.40 13.79 -30.61
C LEU A 9 -13.04 12.30 -30.56
N SER A 10 -12.78 11.67 -31.70
CA SER A 10 -12.31 10.28 -31.76
C SER A 10 -10.96 10.09 -31.05
N GLY A 11 -10.04 11.06 -31.19
CA GLY A 11 -8.76 11.04 -30.49
C GLY A 11 -8.92 11.10 -28.96
N HIS A 12 -9.83 11.96 -28.48
CA HIS A 12 -10.11 12.06 -27.04
C HIS A 12 -10.76 10.78 -26.48
N GLU A 13 -11.66 10.15 -27.23
CA GLU A 13 -12.29 8.89 -26.84
C GLU A 13 -11.26 7.74 -26.72
N LEU A 14 -10.32 7.65 -27.66
CA LEU A 14 -9.21 6.69 -27.61
C LEU A 14 -8.29 6.94 -26.39
N LEU A 15 -7.89 8.19 -26.17
CA LEU A 15 -7.06 8.56 -25.02
C LEU A 15 -7.77 8.25 -23.69
N TYR A 16 -9.05 8.57 -23.59
CA TYR A 16 -9.87 8.24 -22.43
C TYR A 16 -9.96 6.72 -22.22
N GLY A 17 -10.16 5.95 -23.29
CA GLY A 17 -10.18 4.50 -23.26
C GLY A 17 -8.86 3.90 -22.73
N HIS A 18 -7.72 4.40 -23.18
CA HIS A 18 -6.41 3.99 -22.70
C HIS A 18 -6.21 4.34 -21.21
N CYS A 19 -6.48 5.59 -20.83
CA CYS A 19 -6.36 6.02 -19.43
C CYS A 19 -7.22 5.16 -18.49
N ARG A 20 -8.47 4.86 -18.91
CA ARG A 20 -9.37 3.98 -18.15
C ARG A 20 -8.82 2.55 -18.04
N ALA A 21 -8.25 2.00 -19.11
CA ALA A 21 -7.68 0.66 -19.09
C ALA A 21 -6.48 0.55 -18.14
N GLU A 22 -5.62 1.57 -18.11
CA GLU A 22 -4.50 1.66 -17.17
C GLU A 22 -4.97 1.72 -15.73
N GLN A 23 -5.95 2.59 -15.42
CA GLN A 23 -6.55 2.70 -14.09
C GLN A 23 -7.17 1.38 -13.62
N CYS A 24 -7.91 0.69 -14.50
CA CYS A 24 -8.44 -0.64 -14.22
C CYS A 24 -7.34 -1.66 -13.90
N THR A 25 -6.22 -1.60 -14.62
CA THR A 25 -5.07 -2.48 -14.40
C THR A 25 -4.39 -2.20 -13.06
N GLN A 26 -4.21 -0.93 -12.71
CA GLN A 26 -3.66 -0.52 -11.41
C GLN A 26 -4.56 -0.97 -10.26
N LEU A 27 -5.88 -0.73 -10.35
CA LEU A 27 -6.84 -1.17 -9.35
C LEU A 27 -6.80 -2.69 -9.15
N LYS A 28 -6.73 -3.48 -10.24
CA LYS A 28 -6.60 -4.93 -10.14
C LYS A 28 -5.33 -5.37 -9.38
N ARG A 29 -4.20 -4.68 -9.58
CA ARG A 29 -2.96 -4.96 -8.84
C ARG A 29 -3.10 -4.66 -7.35
N LEU A 30 -3.71 -3.53 -7.00
CA LEU A 30 -3.98 -3.18 -5.60
C LEU A 30 -4.91 -4.20 -4.94
N LEU A 31 -6.00 -4.60 -5.62
CA LEU A 31 -6.90 -5.62 -5.12
C LEU A 31 -6.23 -7.00 -4.97
N ALA A 32 -5.27 -7.34 -5.83
CA ALA A 32 -4.49 -8.55 -5.66
C ALA A 32 -3.63 -8.52 -4.39
N LEU A 33 -2.97 -7.39 -4.11
CA LEU A 33 -2.20 -7.19 -2.87
C LEU A 33 -3.10 -7.16 -1.62
N GLN A 34 -4.30 -6.59 -1.75
CA GLN A 34 -5.28 -6.59 -0.66
C GLN A 34 -5.73 -7.99 -0.28
N ARG A 35 -5.83 -8.88 -1.27
CA ARG A 35 -6.25 -10.28 -1.06
C ARG A 35 -5.10 -11.20 -0.66
N LEU A 36 -3.85 -10.76 -0.79
CA LEU A 36 -2.68 -11.52 -0.37
C LEU A 36 -2.53 -11.40 1.15
N PRO A 37 -2.71 -12.49 1.93
CA PRO A 37 -2.56 -12.42 3.38
C PRO A 37 -1.12 -12.06 3.75
N PHE A 38 -0.95 -11.21 4.76
CA PHE A 38 0.35 -11.01 5.39
C PHE A 38 0.78 -12.29 6.11
N ASP A 39 2.09 -12.58 6.07
CA ASP A 39 2.68 -13.76 6.69
C ASP A 39 4.08 -13.42 7.18
N ALA A 40 4.26 -13.36 8.50
CA ALA A 40 5.53 -13.00 9.12
C ALA A 40 6.63 -14.06 8.94
N ALA A 41 6.29 -15.30 8.56
CA ALA A 41 7.28 -16.34 8.27
C ALA A 41 7.88 -16.20 6.86
N ARG A 42 7.19 -15.49 5.96
CA ARG A 42 7.71 -15.21 4.63
C ARG A 42 8.76 -14.08 4.67
N PRO A 43 9.97 -14.30 4.13
CA PRO A 43 11.06 -13.32 4.24
C PRO A 43 10.76 -11.95 3.63
N ASP A 44 10.04 -11.91 2.50
CA ASP A 44 9.63 -10.68 1.81
C ASP A 44 8.66 -9.84 2.67
N HIS A 45 7.64 -10.49 3.23
CA HIS A 45 6.67 -9.86 4.12
C HIS A 45 7.32 -9.41 5.43
N ALA A 46 8.14 -10.25 6.04
CA ALA A 46 8.87 -9.92 7.26
C ALA A 46 9.82 -8.73 7.07
N GLN A 47 10.45 -8.62 5.89
CA GLN A 47 11.31 -7.50 5.56
C GLN A 47 10.51 -6.20 5.42
N LEU A 48 9.34 -6.22 4.75
CA LEU A 48 8.43 -5.06 4.70
C LEU A 48 8.01 -4.59 6.10
N LEU A 49 7.72 -5.51 7.01
CA LEU A 49 7.34 -5.18 8.39
C LEU A 49 8.49 -4.54 9.17
N LYS A 50 9.72 -5.03 8.97
CA LYS A 50 10.94 -4.44 9.54
C LYS A 50 11.24 -3.05 8.98
N ASP A 51 11.03 -2.85 7.68
CA ASP A 51 11.27 -1.55 7.05
C ASP A 51 10.23 -0.53 7.49
N TYR A 52 8.97 -0.95 7.67
CA TYR A 52 7.96 -0.11 8.30
C TYR A 52 8.37 0.28 9.72
N TRP A 53 8.78 -0.69 10.55
CA TRP A 53 9.28 -0.42 11.90
C TRP A 53 10.41 0.61 11.91
N ARG A 54 11.42 0.44 11.04
CA ARG A 54 12.54 1.38 10.93
C ARG A 54 12.10 2.78 10.53
N ALA A 55 11.06 2.89 9.71
CA ALA A 55 10.54 4.18 9.26
C ALA A 55 9.78 4.94 10.35
N CYS A 56 9.11 4.24 11.28
CA CYS A 56 8.23 4.89 12.28
C CYS A 56 8.73 4.81 13.72
N ALA A 57 9.51 3.80 14.09
CA ALA A 57 9.95 3.59 15.46
C ALA A 57 11.37 4.15 15.68
N ARG A 58 11.57 4.83 16.82
CA ARG A 58 12.88 5.34 17.26
C ARG A 58 13.70 4.31 18.05
N GLN A 59 13.20 3.07 18.13
CA GLN A 59 13.74 2.01 18.97
C GLN A 59 14.16 0.79 18.13
N PRO A 60 15.13 -0.02 18.61
CA PRO A 60 15.59 -1.20 17.90
C PRO A 60 14.44 -2.19 17.60
N TRP A 61 14.62 -2.98 16.55
CA TRP A 61 13.70 -4.06 16.22
C TRP A 61 13.71 -5.14 17.32
N GLN A 62 12.54 -5.44 17.87
CA GLN A 62 12.37 -6.43 18.95
C GLN A 62 11.67 -7.72 18.50
N GLY A 63 11.25 -7.80 17.24
CA GLY A 63 10.53 -8.96 16.70
C GLY A 63 9.23 -8.57 15.99
N SER A 64 8.69 -9.53 15.26
CA SER A 64 7.42 -9.38 14.50
C SER A 64 6.18 -9.37 15.40
N THR A 65 6.34 -9.66 16.69
CA THR A 65 5.27 -9.62 17.70
C THR A 65 5.81 -9.06 19.02
N GLY A 66 4.94 -8.48 19.85
CA GLY A 66 5.25 -7.97 21.18
C GLY A 66 4.53 -6.64 21.51
N GLU A 67 4.71 -6.14 22.73
CA GLU A 67 4.04 -4.93 23.22
C GLU A 67 4.40 -3.65 22.45
N GLN A 68 5.55 -3.67 21.79
CA GLN A 68 6.04 -2.55 21.00
C GLN A 68 5.10 -2.20 19.82
N TRP A 69 4.32 -3.16 19.33
CA TRP A 69 3.31 -2.94 18.29
C TRP A 69 2.08 -2.20 18.83
N VAL A 70 1.65 -2.51 20.05
CA VAL A 70 0.57 -1.77 20.73
C VAL A 70 1.01 -0.33 20.98
N ALA A 71 2.25 -0.13 21.45
CA ALA A 71 2.82 1.20 21.66
C ALA A 71 2.92 2.02 20.36
N LEU A 72 3.10 1.35 19.21
CA LEU A 72 3.10 1.98 17.90
C LEU A 72 1.67 2.29 17.37
N GLY A 73 0.63 1.72 17.98
CA GLY A 73 -0.78 1.97 17.66
C GLY A 73 -1.55 0.79 17.05
N PHE A 74 -0.96 -0.41 17.00
CA PHE A 74 -1.67 -1.62 16.57
C PHE A 74 -2.66 -2.11 17.64
N GLN A 75 -3.73 -2.79 17.22
CA GLN A 75 -4.78 -3.26 18.15
C GLN A 75 -4.29 -4.33 19.13
N GLY A 76 -3.17 -5.01 18.82
CA GLY A 76 -2.61 -6.05 19.66
C GLY A 76 -1.10 -6.19 19.49
N ARG A 77 -0.55 -7.20 20.18
CA ARG A 77 0.89 -7.52 20.13
C ARG A 77 1.31 -8.14 18.80
N ASP A 78 0.36 -8.65 18.02
CA ASP A 78 0.61 -9.25 16.72
C ASP A 78 0.01 -8.37 15.61
N PRO A 79 0.86 -7.61 14.87
CA PRO A 79 0.40 -6.73 13.80
C PRO A 79 -0.23 -7.50 12.63
N ALA A 80 0.01 -8.80 12.50
CA ALA A 80 -0.64 -9.61 11.46
C ALA A 80 -2.16 -9.59 11.57
N THR A 81 -2.68 -9.44 12.79
CA THR A 81 -4.13 -9.44 13.05
C THR A 81 -4.83 -8.20 12.49
N ASP A 82 -4.16 -7.05 12.46
CA ASP A 82 -4.64 -5.79 11.89
C ASP A 82 -4.70 -5.84 10.35
N PHE A 83 -3.81 -6.62 9.72
CA PHE A 83 -3.76 -6.75 8.26
C PHE A 83 -4.77 -7.73 7.67
N ARG A 84 -5.56 -8.46 8.48
CA ARG A 84 -6.48 -9.52 7.98
C ARG A 84 -7.47 -9.03 6.92
N GLY A 85 -8.00 -7.81 7.06
CA GLY A 85 -8.96 -7.23 6.11
C GLY A 85 -8.32 -6.51 4.91
N MET A 86 -7.03 -6.16 5.01
CA MET A 86 -6.33 -5.35 4.01
C MET A 86 -5.19 -6.09 3.31
N GLY A 87 -4.85 -7.30 3.76
CA GLY A 87 -3.72 -8.09 3.28
C GLY A 87 -2.40 -7.34 3.36
N LEU A 88 -1.48 -7.72 2.47
CA LEU A 88 -0.17 -7.09 2.35
C LEU A 88 -0.26 -5.62 1.92
N LEU A 89 -1.32 -5.24 1.20
CA LEU A 89 -1.55 -3.86 0.80
C LEU A 89 -1.58 -2.93 2.02
N GLY A 90 -2.21 -3.35 3.13
CA GLY A 90 -2.25 -2.55 4.35
C GLY A 90 -0.85 -2.16 4.85
N LEU A 91 0.07 -3.13 4.92
CA LEU A 91 1.46 -2.90 5.32
C LEU A 91 2.21 -2.00 4.32
N ILE A 92 2.02 -2.21 3.02
CA ILE A 92 2.66 -1.38 1.98
C ILE A 92 2.21 0.08 2.10
N GLN A 93 0.92 0.32 2.33
CA GLN A 93 0.40 1.68 2.50
C GLN A 93 0.95 2.36 3.77
N LEU A 94 1.04 1.63 4.88
CA LEU A 94 1.66 2.15 6.11
C LEU A 94 3.14 2.51 5.90
N LEU A 95 3.90 1.63 5.24
CA LEU A 95 5.29 1.90 4.89
C LEU A 95 5.43 3.12 3.99
N TYR A 96 4.58 3.24 2.97
CA TYR A 96 4.57 4.41 2.08
C TYR A 96 4.34 5.70 2.86
N LEU A 97 3.32 5.74 3.72
CA LEU A 97 3.03 6.90 4.57
C LEU A 97 4.19 7.24 5.50
N ALA A 98 4.77 6.25 6.18
CA ALA A 98 5.88 6.47 7.10
C ALA A 98 7.13 7.02 6.39
N THR A 99 7.40 6.56 5.16
CA THR A 99 8.59 6.95 4.39
C THR A 99 8.44 8.27 3.63
N HIS A 100 7.23 8.63 3.21
CA HIS A 100 6.99 9.83 2.37
C HIS A 100 6.36 11.00 3.13
N HIS A 101 5.71 10.72 4.28
CA HIS A 101 4.98 11.72 5.06
C HIS A 101 5.30 11.67 6.56
N GLY A 102 6.31 10.89 6.99
CA GLY A 102 6.75 10.78 8.40
C GLY A 102 7.39 12.04 9.02
N GLY A 103 7.31 13.19 8.34
CA GLY A 103 7.91 14.47 8.75
C GLY A 103 6.98 15.44 9.49
N SER A 104 5.77 15.05 9.88
CA SER A 104 4.90 15.86 10.75
C SER A 104 3.96 14.97 11.56
N ALA A 105 4.51 14.29 12.55
CA ALA A 105 3.76 13.81 13.69
C ALA A 105 4.53 14.25 14.94
N VAL A 106 3.87 15.16 15.67
CA VAL A 106 4.19 15.82 16.94
C VAL A 106 5.16 15.07 17.86
#